data_AF-A0A8T5GJK3-F1
#
_entry.id   AF-A0A8T5GJK3-F1
#
_cell.length_a   1.000
_cell.length_b   1.000
_cell.length_c   1.000
_cell.angle_alpha   90.00
_cell.angle_beta   90.00
_cell.angle_gamma   90.00
#
_symmetry.space_group_name_H-M   'P 1'
#
loop_
_entity.id
_entity.type
_entity.pdbx_description
1 polymer ?
#
loop_
_entity_poly.entity_id
_entity_poly.type
_entity_poly.pdbx_seq_one_letter_code
_entity_poly.pdbx_strand_id
1 'polypeptide(L)'
;WMFQLRLLSSEWNKSHYSTLVFGFIAFILGSVSSELFDGGDATITGVDGVLAISGFQFFQILISVLFWAWFAFQAWNLFPVMRVHAISLLTMWNGLVFAQVFFHSDNGSFPIGVQLSDMMEGTLIVLVVLFFVFFFWKAVIETRDLHVEIHHLHEDVRVMETELAEHSLAGWTALFASWIVLVLISSWAGVHHIATLGDSQVAFLVIHLLTGMLSLPLLFIVLWYPQRMLGNDANVRTKAALAASLEMDGPGVLPIETDSKCPECGAKASLHRLDNGSLAHPCMSTGCTTQVIIGESCPTCKEKMSSRLQCSSCGVNAPAMDYFPDQEAW
;
A
#
# COMPACT_ATOMS: atom_id res chain seq x y z
N TRP A 1 -8.12 -12.66 -14.46
CA TRP A 1 -9.40 -13.22 -13.95
C TRP A 1 -9.34 -14.72 -13.66
N MET A 2 -9.42 -15.63 -14.63
CA MET A 2 -9.53 -17.08 -14.35
C MET A 2 -8.29 -17.68 -13.66
N PHE A 3 -7.10 -17.23 -14.04
CA PHE A 3 -5.84 -17.59 -13.38
C PHE A 3 -5.81 -17.09 -11.93
N GLN A 4 -6.10 -15.81 -11.70
CA GLN A 4 -6.13 -15.19 -10.36
C GLN A 4 -7.14 -15.88 -9.42
N LEU A 5 -8.31 -16.29 -9.92
CA LEU A 5 -9.31 -17.00 -9.11
C LEU A 5 -8.87 -18.41 -8.71
N ARG A 6 -8.23 -19.16 -9.61
CA ARG A 6 -7.68 -20.48 -9.27
C ARG A 6 -6.56 -20.36 -8.24
N LEU A 7 -5.73 -19.36 -8.41
CA LEU A 7 -4.59 -19.10 -7.54
C LEU A 7 -5.01 -18.63 -6.14
N LEU A 8 -6.10 -17.86 -6.07
CA LEU A 8 -6.74 -17.48 -4.82
C LEU A 8 -7.25 -18.71 -4.06
N SER A 9 -7.91 -19.64 -4.76
CA SER A 9 -8.42 -20.88 -4.14
C SER A 9 -7.32 -21.80 -3.61
N SER A 10 -6.09 -21.71 -4.15
CA SER A 10 -4.95 -22.51 -3.67
C SER A 10 -4.25 -21.91 -2.45
N GLU A 11 -4.31 -20.59 -2.28
CA GLU A 11 -3.56 -19.89 -1.21
C GLU A 11 -4.41 -19.52 -0.01
N TRP A 12 -5.72 -19.31 -0.20
CA TRP A 12 -6.60 -19.00 0.89
C TRP A 12 -6.75 -20.20 1.82
N ASN A 13 -6.22 -20.04 3.02
CA ASN A 13 -6.33 -21.00 4.09
C ASN A 13 -7.56 -20.70 4.97
N LYS A 14 -7.87 -21.60 5.90
CA LYS A 14 -9.08 -21.54 6.75
C LYS A 14 -9.27 -20.19 7.44
N SER A 15 -8.19 -19.50 7.79
CA SER A 15 -8.22 -18.18 8.43
C SER A 15 -8.85 -17.09 7.56
N HIS A 16 -8.60 -17.10 6.24
CA HIS A 16 -9.21 -16.13 5.32
C HIS A 16 -10.73 -16.33 5.26
N TYR A 17 -11.16 -17.58 5.07
CA TYR A 17 -12.57 -17.93 5.00
C TYR A 17 -13.30 -17.68 6.31
N SER A 18 -12.71 -18.04 7.46
CA SER A 18 -13.32 -17.75 8.77
C SER A 18 -13.48 -16.26 9.00
N THR A 19 -12.50 -15.46 8.58
CA THR A 19 -12.56 -14.00 8.71
C THR A 19 -13.69 -13.43 7.86
N LEU A 20 -13.83 -13.88 6.60
CA LEU A 20 -14.96 -13.48 5.75
C LEU A 20 -16.32 -13.86 6.35
N VAL A 21 -16.43 -15.03 6.97
CA VAL A 21 -17.66 -15.44 7.67
C VAL A 21 -17.98 -14.50 8.83
N PHE A 22 -16.99 -14.13 9.65
CA PHE A 22 -17.19 -13.12 10.70
C PHE A 22 -17.61 -11.77 10.12
N GLY A 23 -17.02 -11.34 9.00
CA GLY A 23 -17.41 -10.13 8.28
C GLY A 23 -18.86 -10.18 7.78
N PHE A 24 -19.30 -11.31 7.20
CA PHE A 24 -20.68 -11.49 6.76
C PHE A 24 -21.67 -11.42 7.93
N ILE A 25 -21.37 -12.13 9.03
CA ILE A 25 -22.22 -12.11 10.21
C ILE A 25 -22.26 -10.70 10.80
N ALA A 26 -21.12 -10.02 10.93
CA ALA A 26 -21.04 -8.64 11.40
C ALA A 26 -21.92 -7.70 10.58
N PHE A 27 -21.83 -7.81 9.25
CA PHE A 27 -22.60 -6.98 8.32
C PHE A 27 -24.11 -7.27 8.43
N ILE A 28 -24.53 -8.54 8.40
CA ILE A 28 -25.96 -8.88 8.52
C ILE A 28 -26.55 -8.42 9.85
N LEU A 29 -25.83 -8.66 10.96
CA LEU A 29 -26.26 -8.20 12.29
C LEU A 29 -26.27 -6.67 12.42
N GLY A 30 -25.44 -5.96 11.66
CA GLY A 30 -25.44 -4.49 11.63
C GLY A 30 -26.56 -3.91 10.75
N SER A 31 -26.88 -4.58 9.64
CA SER A 31 -27.79 -4.07 8.61
C SER A 31 -29.26 -4.44 8.83
N VAL A 32 -29.56 -5.49 9.59
CA VAL A 32 -30.94 -5.98 9.78
C VAL A 32 -31.36 -5.78 11.23
N SER A 33 -32.32 -4.90 11.50
CA SER A 33 -32.92 -4.71 12.84
C SER A 33 -34.44 -4.74 12.75
N SER A 34 -35.13 -5.13 13.81
CA SER A 34 -36.61 -5.05 13.84
C SER A 34 -37.13 -3.60 13.77
N GLU A 35 -36.35 -2.60 14.19
CA GLU A 35 -36.71 -1.17 14.01
C GLU A 35 -36.89 -0.80 12.52
N LEU A 36 -36.15 -1.45 11.61
CA LEU A 36 -36.27 -1.18 10.17
C LEU A 36 -37.65 -1.53 9.62
N PHE A 37 -38.40 -2.40 10.29
CA PHE A 37 -39.70 -2.89 9.83
C PHE A 37 -40.86 -2.23 10.57
N ASP A 38 -40.65 -1.74 11.79
CA ASP A 38 -41.68 -1.09 12.61
C ASP A 38 -41.70 0.45 12.44
N GLY A 39 -40.75 1.00 11.68
CA GLY A 39 -40.65 2.43 11.37
C GLY A 39 -39.87 3.25 12.41
N GLY A 40 -39.78 2.74 13.65
CA GLY A 40 -39.09 3.39 14.76
C GLY A 40 -39.67 4.76 15.14
N ASP A 41 -39.10 5.39 16.18
CA ASP A 41 -39.42 6.76 16.55
C ASP A 41 -38.25 7.69 16.20
N ALA A 42 -38.39 8.42 15.08
CA ALA A 42 -37.37 9.35 14.60
C ALA A 42 -37.18 10.59 15.48
N THR A 43 -38.05 10.82 16.48
CA THR A 43 -37.93 11.96 17.39
C THR A 43 -36.92 11.74 18.51
N ILE A 44 -36.53 10.48 18.74
CA ILE A 44 -35.57 10.10 19.78
C ILE A 44 -34.19 9.91 19.13
N THR A 45 -33.24 10.77 19.48
CA THR A 45 -31.89 10.78 18.88
C THR A 45 -30.79 10.76 19.95
N GLY A 46 -29.56 10.49 19.54
CA GLY A 46 -28.40 10.52 20.44
C GLY A 46 -28.39 9.39 21.47
N VAL A 47 -27.93 9.70 22.69
CA VAL A 47 -27.83 8.71 23.79
C VAL A 47 -29.21 8.19 24.19
N ASP A 48 -30.21 9.07 24.21
CA ASP A 48 -31.58 8.70 24.54
C ASP A 48 -32.16 7.73 23.50
N GLY A 49 -31.81 7.91 22.22
CA GLY A 49 -32.15 6.96 21.15
C GLY A 49 -31.51 5.59 21.36
N VAL A 50 -30.22 5.56 21.71
CA VAL A 50 -29.51 4.30 21.99
C VAL A 50 -30.09 3.56 23.20
N LEU A 51 -30.53 4.28 24.23
CA LEU A 51 -31.15 3.71 25.42
C LEU A 51 -32.60 3.28 25.21
N ALA A 52 -33.29 3.83 24.20
CA ALA A 52 -34.67 3.48 23.85
C ALA A 52 -34.77 2.18 23.04
N ILE A 53 -33.67 1.70 22.46
CA ILE A 53 -33.59 0.46 21.67
C ILE A 53 -33.89 -0.75 22.56
N SER A 54 -34.57 -1.76 22.00
CA SER A 54 -34.84 -3.01 22.73
C SER A 54 -33.53 -3.71 23.15
N GLY A 55 -33.54 -4.37 24.30
CA GLY A 55 -32.34 -5.05 24.82
C GLY A 55 -31.73 -6.05 23.82
N PHE A 56 -32.57 -6.74 23.03
CA PHE A 56 -32.11 -7.66 21.98
C PHE A 56 -31.32 -6.94 20.87
N GLN A 57 -31.85 -5.84 20.33
CA GLN A 57 -31.18 -5.06 19.28
C GLN A 57 -29.90 -4.39 19.80
N PHE A 58 -29.90 -3.94 21.06
CA PHE A 58 -28.68 -3.43 21.69
C PHE A 58 -27.57 -4.49 21.72
N PHE A 59 -27.89 -5.73 22.13
CA PHE A 59 -26.94 -6.84 22.08
C PHE A 59 -26.51 -7.18 20.64
N GLN A 60 -27.43 -7.10 19.68
CA GLN A 60 -27.15 -7.34 18.27
C GLN A 60 -26.11 -6.36 17.70
N ILE A 61 -26.29 -5.07 17.96
CA ILE A 61 -25.35 -4.01 17.56
C ILE A 61 -24.00 -4.24 18.21
N LEU A 62 -23.97 -4.54 19.51
CA LEU A 62 -22.72 -4.79 20.24
C LEU A 62 -21.95 -5.98 19.66
N ILE A 63 -22.62 -7.09 19.35
CA ILE A 63 -22.00 -8.26 18.71
C ILE A 63 -21.51 -7.92 17.30
N SER A 64 -22.29 -7.17 16.51
CA SER A 64 -21.87 -6.71 15.18
C SER A 64 -20.57 -5.91 15.25
N VAL A 65 -20.47 -4.95 16.18
CA VAL A 65 -19.26 -4.14 16.38
C VAL A 65 -18.07 -5.00 16.80
N LEU A 66 -18.27 -5.98 17.70
CA LEU A 66 -17.20 -6.91 18.10
C LEU A 66 -16.70 -7.75 16.91
N PHE A 67 -17.61 -8.25 16.06
CA PHE A 67 -17.21 -9.01 14.88
C PHE A 67 -16.57 -8.14 13.80
N TRP A 68 -16.97 -6.87 13.65
CA TRP A 68 -16.28 -5.92 12.79
C TRP A 68 -14.86 -5.60 13.30
N ALA A 69 -14.69 -5.41 14.61
CA ALA A 69 -13.37 -5.21 15.21
C ALA A 69 -12.48 -6.44 15.02
N TRP A 70 -13.02 -7.64 15.22
CA TRP A 70 -12.33 -8.89 14.95
C TRP A 70 -11.97 -9.04 13.47
N PHE A 71 -12.88 -8.71 12.55
CA PHE A 71 -12.64 -8.71 11.11
C PHE A 71 -11.50 -7.77 10.74
N ALA A 72 -11.50 -6.54 11.25
CA ALA A 72 -10.45 -5.56 11.00
C ALA A 72 -9.09 -6.01 11.55
N PHE A 73 -9.07 -6.56 12.77
CA PHE A 73 -7.87 -7.13 13.38
C PHE A 73 -7.32 -8.30 12.57
N GLN A 74 -8.18 -9.20 12.10
CA GLN A 74 -7.76 -10.33 11.27
C GLN A 74 -7.28 -9.89 9.88
N ALA A 75 -7.93 -8.90 9.26
CA ALA A 75 -7.46 -8.31 8.01
C ALA A 75 -6.06 -7.68 8.17
N TRP A 76 -5.80 -7.01 9.31
CA TRP A 76 -4.48 -6.47 9.64
C TRP A 76 -3.41 -7.56 9.73
N ASN A 77 -3.72 -8.69 10.36
CA ASN A 77 -2.75 -9.78 10.57
C ASN A 77 -2.56 -10.66 9.34
N LEU A 78 -3.62 -10.90 8.56
CA LEU A 78 -3.56 -11.69 7.32
C LEU A 78 -2.82 -10.94 6.22
N PHE A 79 -2.90 -9.61 6.23
CA PHE A 79 -2.31 -8.77 5.19
C PHE A 79 -1.24 -7.79 5.73
N PRO A 80 -0.08 -8.27 6.23
CA PRO A 80 0.94 -7.43 6.88
C PRO A 80 1.50 -6.32 5.98
N VAL A 81 1.73 -6.58 4.69
CA VAL A 81 2.22 -5.57 3.72
C VAL A 81 1.18 -4.47 3.48
N MET A 82 -0.09 -4.84 3.57
CA MET A 82 -1.23 -3.96 3.33
C MET A 82 -1.90 -3.47 4.61
N ARG A 83 -1.31 -3.69 5.80
CA ARG A 83 -1.97 -3.49 7.11
C ARG A 83 -2.61 -2.12 7.29
N VAL A 84 -1.87 -1.06 6.96
CA VAL A 84 -2.34 0.34 7.08
C VAL A 84 -3.45 0.60 6.06
N HIS A 85 -3.28 0.05 4.86
CA HIS A 85 -4.25 0.21 3.78
C HIS A 85 -5.54 -0.59 3.98
N ALA A 86 -5.48 -1.72 4.69
CA ALA A 86 -6.66 -2.49 5.07
C ALA A 86 -7.58 -1.67 5.98
N ILE A 87 -7.01 -0.97 6.97
CA ILE A 87 -7.78 -0.09 7.86
C ILE A 87 -8.22 1.18 7.13
N SER A 88 -7.37 1.79 6.31
CA SER A 88 -7.76 2.99 5.56
C SER A 88 -8.92 2.71 4.62
N LEU A 89 -8.95 1.57 3.91
CA LEU A 89 -10.06 1.16 3.05
C LEU A 89 -11.35 0.91 3.83
N LEU A 90 -11.28 0.33 5.03
CA LEU A 90 -12.46 0.19 5.90
C LEU A 90 -12.96 1.56 6.39
N THR A 91 -12.07 2.47 6.73
CA THR A 91 -12.43 3.86 7.08
C THR A 91 -13.06 4.59 5.90
N MET A 92 -12.52 4.42 4.69
CA MET A 92 -13.09 4.99 3.46
C MET A 92 -14.48 4.44 3.16
N TRP A 93 -14.69 3.13 3.35
CA TRP A 93 -16.02 2.53 3.21
C TRP A 93 -17.02 3.23 4.13
N ASN A 94 -16.69 3.35 5.42
CA ASN A 94 -17.54 4.08 6.37
C ASN A 94 -17.71 5.55 5.96
N GLY A 95 -16.66 6.22 5.48
CA GLY A 95 -16.74 7.58 4.95
C GLY A 95 -17.75 7.72 3.80
N LEU A 96 -17.82 6.73 2.90
CA LEU A 96 -18.83 6.69 1.84
C LEU A 96 -20.24 6.48 2.39
N VAL A 97 -20.43 5.66 3.43
CA VAL A 97 -21.73 5.53 4.12
C VAL A 97 -22.14 6.86 4.73
N PHE A 98 -21.24 7.52 5.48
CA PHE A 98 -21.49 8.84 6.07
C PHE A 98 -21.84 9.89 5.02
N ALA A 99 -21.14 9.92 3.89
CA ALA A 99 -21.48 10.83 2.80
C ALA A 99 -22.92 10.62 2.29
N GLN A 100 -23.37 9.37 2.18
CA GLN A 100 -24.75 9.07 1.77
C GLN A 100 -25.78 9.54 2.79
N VAL A 101 -25.48 9.48 4.10
CA VAL A 101 -26.35 10.05 5.15
C VAL A 101 -26.56 11.55 4.93
N PHE A 102 -25.49 12.31 4.66
CA PHE A 102 -25.60 13.74 4.37
C PHE A 102 -26.36 14.04 3.07
N PHE A 103 -26.25 13.20 2.04
CA PHE A 103 -27.05 13.38 0.84
C PHE A 103 -28.55 13.15 1.05
N HIS A 104 -28.92 12.35 2.05
CA HIS A 104 -30.32 12.01 2.34
C HIS A 104 -30.92 12.79 3.52
N SER A 105 -30.15 13.61 4.23
CA SER A 105 -30.63 14.33 5.42
C SER A 105 -31.75 15.31 5.11
N ASP A 106 -31.60 16.07 4.02
CA ASP A 106 -32.58 17.08 3.59
C ASP A 106 -33.49 16.56 2.47
N ASN A 107 -33.10 15.46 1.81
CA ASN A 107 -33.85 14.85 0.71
C ASN A 107 -33.77 13.32 0.76
N GLY A 108 -34.78 12.68 1.36
CA GLY A 108 -34.84 11.23 1.45
C GLY A 108 -34.95 10.50 0.11
N SER A 109 -35.28 11.19 -0.98
CA SER A 109 -35.38 10.62 -2.33
C SER A 109 -34.12 10.81 -3.20
N PHE A 110 -33.01 11.26 -2.62
CA PHE A 110 -31.75 11.50 -3.32
C PHE A 110 -31.35 10.31 -4.24
N PRO A 111 -30.94 10.56 -5.50
CA PRO A 111 -30.58 11.85 -6.11
C PRO A 111 -31.73 12.62 -6.78
N ILE A 112 -32.99 12.18 -6.63
CA ILE A 112 -34.14 12.82 -7.29
C ILE A 112 -34.50 14.10 -6.56
N GLY A 113 -34.76 15.20 -7.29
CA GLY A 113 -35.20 16.47 -6.68
C GLY A 113 -34.09 17.23 -5.94
N VAL A 114 -32.83 16.96 -6.24
CA VAL A 114 -31.68 17.54 -5.53
C VAL A 114 -31.47 19.03 -5.83
N GLN A 115 -31.18 19.81 -4.79
CA GLN A 115 -30.64 21.17 -4.91
C GLN A 115 -29.13 21.13 -4.62
N LEU A 116 -28.36 21.98 -5.32
CA LEU A 116 -26.89 22.02 -5.16
C LEU A 116 -26.44 22.40 -3.74
N SER A 117 -27.24 23.19 -3.02
CA SER A 117 -26.98 23.56 -1.62
C SER A 117 -26.90 22.34 -0.71
N ASP A 118 -27.79 21.37 -0.93
CA ASP A 118 -28.02 20.23 -0.02
C ASP A 118 -26.97 19.13 -0.23
N MET A 119 -26.17 19.24 -1.31
CA MET A 119 -25.13 18.27 -1.64
C MET A 119 -23.75 18.61 -1.08
N MET A 120 -23.57 19.82 -0.54
CA MET A 120 -22.24 20.36 -0.24
C MET A 120 -21.44 19.46 0.71
N GLU A 121 -22.05 19.05 1.82
CA GLU A 121 -21.38 18.27 2.87
C GLU A 121 -21.05 16.85 2.39
N GLY A 122 -22.03 16.14 1.82
CA GLY A 122 -21.83 14.81 1.26
C GLY A 122 -20.78 14.80 0.15
N THR A 123 -20.77 15.82 -0.72
CA THR A 123 -19.81 15.94 -1.82
C THR A 123 -18.39 16.14 -1.30
N LEU A 124 -18.21 16.99 -0.27
CA LEU A 124 -16.91 17.21 0.35
C LEU A 124 -16.32 15.89 0.89
N ILE A 125 -17.12 15.10 1.60
CA ILE A 125 -16.69 13.80 2.14
C ILE A 125 -16.32 12.85 1.01
N VAL A 126 -17.15 12.74 -0.04
CA VAL A 126 -16.84 11.90 -1.21
C VAL A 126 -15.51 12.31 -1.85
N LEU A 127 -15.26 13.61 -2.05
CA LEU A 127 -14.01 14.09 -2.63
C LEU A 127 -12.80 13.73 -1.78
N VAL A 128 -12.88 13.88 -0.45
CA VAL A 128 -11.81 13.48 0.47
C VAL A 128 -11.57 11.97 0.42
N VAL A 129 -12.63 11.16 0.42
CA VAL A 129 -12.51 9.71 0.32
C VAL A 129 -11.90 9.30 -1.02
N LEU A 130 -12.38 9.85 -2.13
CA LEU A 130 -11.85 9.57 -3.47
C LEU A 130 -10.39 9.98 -3.60
N PHE A 131 -9.98 11.08 -2.97
CA PHE A 131 -8.58 11.49 -2.90
C PHE A 131 -7.73 10.41 -2.23
N PHE A 132 -8.10 9.95 -1.04
CA PHE A 132 -7.31 8.91 -0.35
C PHE A 132 -7.37 7.55 -1.08
N VAL A 133 -8.50 7.20 -1.69
CA VAL A 133 -8.66 6.00 -2.54
C VAL A 133 -7.71 6.06 -3.75
N PHE A 134 -7.61 7.23 -4.39
CA PHE A 134 -6.67 7.46 -5.47
C PHE A 134 -5.22 7.35 -4.99
N PHE A 135 -4.88 7.91 -3.83
CA PHE A 135 -3.55 7.76 -3.22
C PHE A 135 -3.20 6.31 -2.94
N PHE A 136 -4.15 5.52 -2.43
CA PHE A 136 -3.96 4.09 -2.24
C PHE A 136 -3.70 3.37 -3.57
N TRP A 137 -4.54 3.61 -4.58
CA TRP A 137 -4.37 3.03 -5.91
C TRP A 137 -3.00 3.36 -6.51
N LYS A 138 -2.60 4.63 -6.41
CA LYS A 138 -1.28 5.11 -6.84
C LYS A 138 -0.14 4.46 -6.07
N ALA A 139 -0.24 4.33 -4.75
CA ALA A 139 0.79 3.70 -3.92
C ALA A 139 1.03 2.25 -4.33
N VAL A 140 -0.02 1.48 -4.62
CA VAL A 140 0.11 0.08 -5.07
C VAL A 140 0.83 0.00 -6.42
N ILE A 141 0.44 0.81 -7.40
CA ILE A 141 1.08 0.82 -8.72
C ILE A 141 2.54 1.23 -8.62
N GLU A 142 2.85 2.28 -7.87
CA GLU A 142 4.21 2.79 -7.74
C GLU A 142 5.13 1.82 -6.97
N THR A 143 4.62 1.17 -5.92
CA THR A 143 5.37 0.14 -5.20
C THR A 143 5.65 -1.06 -6.10
N ARG A 144 4.69 -1.41 -6.95
CA ARG A 144 4.87 -2.46 -7.96
C ARG A 144 5.93 -2.11 -8.98
N ASP A 145 5.86 -0.91 -9.54
CA ASP A 145 6.84 -0.46 -10.55
C ASP A 145 8.25 -0.50 -9.95
N LEU A 146 8.40 -0.05 -8.70
CA LEU A 146 9.65 -0.11 -7.95
C LEU A 146 10.12 -1.56 -7.68
N HIS A 147 9.21 -2.48 -7.38
CA HIS A 147 9.55 -3.89 -7.19
C HIS A 147 10.15 -4.52 -8.46
N VAL A 148 9.55 -4.25 -9.62
CA VAL A 148 10.08 -4.72 -10.91
C VAL A 148 11.45 -4.10 -11.20
N GLU A 149 11.60 -2.80 -10.93
CA GLU A 149 12.87 -2.06 -11.11
C GLU A 149 14.00 -2.60 -10.23
N ILE A 150 13.71 -3.07 -9.02
CA ILE A 150 14.74 -3.60 -8.10
C ILE A 150 15.05 -5.07 -8.35
N HIS A 151 14.04 -5.91 -8.59
CA HIS A 151 14.20 -7.37 -8.59
C HIS A 151 14.26 -8.00 -9.98
N HIS A 152 13.75 -7.32 -11.01
CA HIS A 152 13.64 -7.82 -12.38
C HIS A 152 14.34 -6.89 -13.39
N LEU A 153 15.31 -6.10 -12.92
CA LEU A 153 16.08 -5.20 -13.77
C LEU A 153 16.86 -6.02 -14.82
N HIS A 154 16.70 -5.64 -16.07
CA HIS A 154 17.47 -6.21 -17.17
C HIS A 154 17.86 -5.11 -18.15
N GLU A 155 19.08 -5.20 -18.68
CA GLU A 155 19.61 -4.24 -19.68
C GLU A 155 18.79 -4.21 -20.99
N ASP A 156 18.06 -5.28 -21.30
CA ASP A 156 17.20 -5.36 -22.48
C ASP A 156 15.80 -4.86 -22.13
N VAL A 157 15.43 -3.73 -22.74
CA VAL A 157 14.11 -3.10 -22.58
C VAL A 157 12.96 -4.05 -22.88
N ARG A 158 13.14 -5.04 -23.77
CA ARG A 158 12.08 -6.01 -24.12
C ARG A 158 11.80 -6.97 -22.98
N VAL A 159 12.85 -7.41 -22.29
CA VAL A 159 12.72 -8.29 -21.12
C VAL A 159 12.04 -7.52 -20.00
N MET A 160 12.42 -6.25 -19.80
CA MET A 160 11.77 -5.38 -18.82
C MET A 160 10.28 -5.13 -19.14
N GLU A 161 9.92 -4.92 -20.41
CA GLU A 161 8.52 -4.80 -20.83
C GLU A 161 7.72 -6.08 -20.58
N THR A 162 8.32 -7.26 -20.80
CA THR A 162 7.67 -8.54 -20.49
C THR A 162 7.48 -8.71 -18.99
N GLU A 163 8.47 -8.38 -18.16
CA GLU A 163 8.37 -8.46 -16.71
C GLU A 163 7.30 -7.49 -16.16
N LEU A 164 7.18 -6.27 -16.71
CA LEU A 164 6.11 -5.33 -16.38
C LEU A 164 4.72 -5.84 -16.80
N ALA A 165 4.63 -6.53 -17.94
CA ALA A 165 3.39 -7.11 -18.44
C ALA A 165 2.94 -8.30 -17.58
N GLU A 166 3.87 -9.16 -17.16
CA GLU A 166 3.61 -10.28 -16.23
C GLU A 166 3.17 -9.77 -14.86
N HIS A 167 3.75 -8.65 -14.42
CA HIS A 167 3.41 -7.94 -13.20
C HIS A 167 2.33 -6.86 -13.40
N SER A 168 1.46 -7.02 -14.39
CA SER A 168 0.38 -6.06 -14.69
C SER A 168 -0.70 -6.03 -13.61
N LEU A 169 -1.01 -4.81 -13.14
CA LEU A 169 -2.09 -4.52 -12.20
C LEU A 169 -3.40 -4.11 -12.89
N ALA A 170 -3.55 -4.31 -14.20
CA ALA A 170 -4.77 -3.93 -14.92
C ALA A 170 -6.01 -4.67 -14.38
N GLY A 171 -5.90 -5.98 -14.16
CA GLY A 171 -6.98 -6.78 -13.57
C GLY A 171 -7.30 -6.39 -12.12
N TRP A 172 -6.27 -6.08 -11.33
CA TRP A 172 -6.44 -5.60 -9.97
C TRP A 172 -7.10 -4.21 -9.91
N THR A 173 -6.74 -3.31 -10.83
CA THR A 173 -7.37 -1.98 -10.94
C THR A 173 -8.86 -2.10 -11.24
N ALA A 174 -9.25 -3.02 -12.14
CA ALA A 174 -10.65 -3.30 -12.42
C ALA A 174 -11.39 -3.89 -11.20
N LEU A 175 -10.76 -4.81 -10.45
CA LEU A 175 -11.29 -5.33 -9.19
C LEU A 175 -11.47 -4.22 -8.15
N PHE A 176 -10.47 -3.34 -8.01
CA PHE A 176 -10.52 -2.22 -7.09
C PHE A 176 -11.62 -1.22 -7.43
N ALA A 177 -11.75 -0.86 -8.71
CA ALA A 177 -12.85 -0.01 -9.18
C ALA A 177 -14.22 -0.66 -8.92
N SER A 178 -14.35 -1.97 -9.19
CA SER A 178 -15.59 -2.70 -8.92
C SER A 178 -15.94 -2.75 -7.43
N TRP A 179 -14.93 -2.79 -6.54
CA TRP A 179 -15.13 -2.72 -5.10
C TRP A 179 -15.71 -1.37 -4.67
N ILE A 180 -15.14 -0.26 -5.17
CA ILE A 180 -15.65 1.09 -4.91
C ILE A 180 -17.11 1.21 -5.37
N VAL A 181 -17.43 0.71 -6.55
CA VAL A 181 -18.80 0.73 -7.09
C VAL A 181 -19.77 -0.05 -6.20
N LEU A 182 -19.39 -1.25 -5.76
CA LEU A 182 -20.24 -2.04 -4.84
C LEU A 182 -20.46 -1.33 -3.51
N VAL A 183 -19.41 -0.71 -2.95
CA VAL A 183 -19.53 0.08 -1.72
C VAL A 183 -20.46 1.27 -1.92
N LEU A 184 -20.34 2.01 -3.02
CA LEU A 184 -21.23 3.14 -3.32
C LEU A 184 -22.69 2.71 -3.45
N ILE A 185 -22.96 1.62 -4.19
CA ILE A 185 -24.31 1.10 -4.35
C ILE A 185 -24.86 0.60 -3.00
N SER A 186 -24.06 -0.10 -2.21
CA SER A 186 -24.47 -0.60 -0.90
C SER A 186 -24.78 0.54 0.06
N SER A 187 -23.88 1.53 0.16
CA SER A 187 -24.05 2.71 1.00
C SER A 187 -25.28 3.51 0.62
N TRP A 188 -25.48 3.77 -0.67
CA TRP A 188 -26.65 4.49 -1.16
C TRP A 188 -27.93 3.71 -0.86
N ALA A 189 -28.00 2.42 -1.22
CA ALA A 189 -29.20 1.61 -1.02
C ALA A 189 -29.58 1.46 0.47
N GLY A 190 -28.58 1.34 1.35
CA GLY A 190 -28.79 1.22 2.79
C GLY A 190 -29.38 2.50 3.39
N VAL A 191 -28.78 3.65 3.08
CA VAL A 191 -29.27 4.94 3.57
C VAL A 191 -30.61 5.30 2.94
N HIS A 192 -30.79 5.03 1.65
CA HIS A 192 -32.03 5.31 0.94
C HIS A 192 -33.21 4.50 1.50
N HIS A 193 -32.98 3.24 1.88
CA HIS A 193 -33.98 2.43 2.58
C HIS A 193 -34.41 3.07 3.91
N ILE A 194 -33.47 3.61 4.67
CA ILE A 194 -33.75 4.28 5.95
C ILE A 194 -34.47 5.62 5.70
N ALA A 195 -34.01 6.41 4.74
CA ALA A 195 -34.59 7.72 4.46
C ALA A 195 -36.02 7.67 3.90
N THR A 196 -36.45 6.52 3.37
CA THR A 196 -37.80 6.26 2.84
C THR A 196 -38.63 5.33 3.74
N LEU A 197 -38.23 5.15 5.00
CA LEU A 197 -38.97 4.37 6.00
C LEU A 197 -40.46 4.80 6.04
N GLY A 198 -41.35 3.87 5.69
CA GLY A 198 -42.79 4.10 5.54
C GLY A 198 -43.36 3.66 4.19
N ASP A 199 -42.56 3.66 3.12
CA ASP A 199 -42.99 3.28 1.76
C ASP A 199 -42.80 1.77 1.43
N SER A 200 -42.40 0.95 2.41
CA SER A 200 -42.22 -0.51 2.30
C SER A 200 -41.29 -1.00 1.17
N GLN A 201 -40.23 -0.25 0.85
CA GLN A 201 -39.34 -0.56 -0.27
C GLN A 201 -38.19 -1.52 0.12
N VAL A 202 -38.55 -2.73 0.54
CA VAL A 202 -37.60 -3.81 0.96
C VAL A 202 -36.52 -4.12 -0.10
N ALA A 203 -36.79 -3.82 -1.37
CA ALA A 203 -35.83 -3.98 -2.46
C ALA A 203 -34.49 -3.26 -2.19
N PHE A 204 -34.50 -2.07 -1.58
CA PHE A 204 -33.26 -1.35 -1.28
C PHE A 204 -32.44 -2.02 -0.18
N LEU A 205 -33.10 -2.59 0.84
CA LEU A 205 -32.42 -3.39 1.85
C LEU A 205 -31.77 -4.63 1.22
N VAL A 206 -32.47 -5.30 0.28
CA VAL A 206 -31.90 -6.45 -0.45
C VAL A 206 -30.68 -6.03 -1.28
N ILE A 207 -30.74 -4.91 -1.99
CA ILE A 207 -29.60 -4.38 -2.77
C ILE A 207 -28.43 -4.06 -1.84
N HIS A 208 -28.68 -3.39 -0.71
CA HIS A 208 -27.67 -3.08 0.30
C HIS A 208 -26.98 -4.35 0.78
N LEU A 209 -27.76 -5.38 1.13
CA LEU A 209 -27.26 -6.65 1.62
C LEU A 209 -26.43 -7.39 0.58
N LEU A 210 -26.93 -7.54 -0.65
CA LEU A 210 -26.22 -8.26 -1.71
C LEU A 210 -24.91 -7.59 -2.11
N THR A 211 -24.93 -6.27 -2.32
CA THR A 211 -23.75 -5.52 -2.74
C THR A 211 -22.73 -5.38 -1.61
N GLY A 212 -23.19 -5.17 -0.38
CA GLY A 212 -22.33 -5.14 0.81
C GLY A 212 -21.67 -6.50 1.09
N MET A 213 -22.43 -7.60 1.03
CA MET A 213 -21.85 -8.94 1.14
C MET A 213 -20.86 -9.21 0.01
N LEU A 214 -21.14 -8.82 -1.24
CA LEU A 214 -20.18 -9.05 -2.34
C LEU A 214 -18.89 -8.22 -2.20
N SER A 215 -18.98 -7.05 -1.57
CA SER A 215 -17.82 -6.17 -1.39
C SER A 215 -16.80 -6.68 -0.36
N LEU A 216 -17.18 -7.52 0.61
CA LEU A 216 -16.27 -8.14 1.58
C LEU A 216 -15.21 -9.09 0.98
N PRO A 217 -15.57 -10.14 0.21
CA PRO A 217 -14.58 -10.99 -0.44
C PRO A 217 -13.77 -10.21 -1.48
N LEU A 218 -14.38 -9.20 -2.12
CA LEU A 218 -13.69 -8.36 -3.08
C LEU A 218 -12.64 -7.45 -2.42
N LEU A 219 -12.92 -6.91 -1.22
CA LEU A 219 -11.93 -6.22 -0.39
C LEU A 219 -10.73 -7.12 -0.10
N PHE A 220 -10.98 -8.38 0.26
CA PHE A 220 -9.93 -9.36 0.51
C PHE A 220 -9.08 -9.62 -0.74
N ILE A 221 -9.70 -9.69 -1.92
CA ILE A 221 -8.96 -9.82 -3.19
C ILE A 221 -8.09 -8.58 -3.46
N VAL A 222 -8.63 -7.38 -3.22
CA VAL A 222 -7.92 -6.11 -3.38
C VAL A 222 -6.69 -6.04 -2.47
N LEU A 223 -6.77 -6.56 -1.24
CA LEU A 223 -5.66 -6.60 -0.29
C LEU A 223 -4.66 -7.73 -0.59
N TRP A 224 -5.16 -8.92 -0.96
CA TRP A 224 -4.34 -10.10 -1.18
C TRP A 224 -3.41 -9.96 -2.38
N TYR A 225 -3.90 -9.44 -3.51
CA TYR A 225 -3.14 -9.49 -4.76
C TYR A 225 -1.83 -8.66 -4.71
N PRO A 226 -1.82 -7.40 -4.23
CA PRO A 226 -0.57 -6.64 -4.08
C PRO A 226 0.40 -7.30 -3.10
N GLN A 227 -0.07 -7.83 -1.97
CA GLN A 227 0.81 -8.50 -1.00
C GLN A 227 1.48 -9.73 -1.60
N ARG A 228 0.71 -10.57 -2.28
CA ARG A 228 1.22 -11.77 -2.92
C ARG A 228 2.28 -11.44 -3.98
N MET A 229 2.07 -10.34 -4.69
CA MET A 229 2.99 -9.87 -5.72
C MET A 229 4.28 -9.29 -5.14
N LEU A 230 4.19 -8.56 -4.04
CA LEU A 230 5.32 -7.85 -3.44
C LEU A 230 6.12 -8.70 -2.43
N GLY A 231 5.61 -9.87 -2.03
CA GLY A 231 6.21 -10.70 -0.99
C GLY A 231 5.93 -10.19 0.43
N ASN A 232 6.72 -10.61 1.41
CA ASN A 232 6.47 -10.30 2.83
C ASN A 232 7.19 -9.03 3.34
N ASP A 233 8.20 -8.54 2.62
CA ASP A 233 9.10 -7.48 3.10
C ASP A 233 8.82 -6.10 2.50
N ALA A 234 7.87 -6.00 1.57
CA ALA A 234 7.55 -4.74 0.90
C ALA A 234 6.70 -3.80 1.77
N ASN A 235 6.85 -2.50 1.55
CA ASN A 235 6.06 -1.46 2.20
C ASN A 235 5.38 -0.61 1.13
N VAL A 236 4.05 -0.67 1.06
CA VAL A 236 3.28 -0.02 0.00
C VAL A 236 3.16 1.48 0.26
N ARG A 237 3.88 2.28 -0.53
CA ARG A 237 3.96 3.75 -0.42
C ARG A 237 4.10 4.38 -1.81
N THR A 238 3.74 5.66 -1.93
CA THR A 238 4.02 6.42 -3.16
C THR A 238 5.50 6.81 -3.24
N LYS A 239 6.03 7.04 -4.45
CA LYS A 239 7.41 7.51 -4.65
C LYS A 239 7.67 8.83 -3.91
N ALA A 240 6.68 9.73 -3.88
CA ALA A 240 6.75 10.98 -3.14
C ALA A 240 6.84 10.76 -1.61
N ALA A 241 6.08 9.82 -1.06
CA ALA A 241 6.17 9.50 0.37
C ALA A 241 7.49 8.84 0.73
N LEU A 242 8.05 8.02 -0.17
CA LEU A 242 9.38 7.43 -0.02
C LEU A 242 10.46 8.52 -0.03
N ALA A 243 10.44 9.42 -1.03
CA ALA A 243 11.37 10.54 -1.13
C ALA A 243 11.29 11.46 0.09
N ALA A 244 10.08 11.79 0.54
CA ALA A 244 9.88 12.56 1.76
C ALA A 244 10.42 11.83 3.01
N SER A 245 10.25 10.51 3.12
CA SER A 245 10.86 9.77 4.24
C SER A 245 12.39 9.80 4.17
N LEU A 246 12.98 9.64 2.99
CA LEU A 246 14.44 9.72 2.81
C LEU A 246 14.98 11.13 3.14
N GLU A 247 14.24 12.18 2.78
CA GLU A 247 14.59 13.57 3.12
C GLU A 247 14.44 13.85 4.63
N MET A 248 13.41 13.30 5.26
CA MET A 248 13.13 13.44 6.70
C MET A 248 14.08 12.63 7.58
N ASP A 249 14.58 11.49 7.10
CA ASP A 249 15.60 10.68 7.78
C ASP A 249 17.00 11.35 7.74
N GLY A 250 17.11 12.49 7.05
CA GLY A 250 18.36 13.25 6.87
C GLY A 250 19.35 12.50 5.98
N PRO A 251 20.58 13.04 5.77
CA PRO A 251 21.66 12.26 5.22
C PRO A 251 22.05 11.19 6.24
N GLY A 252 21.29 10.10 6.27
CA GLY A 252 21.74 8.84 6.82
C GLY A 252 23.04 8.53 6.10
N VAL A 253 24.13 8.48 6.86
CA VAL A 253 25.37 7.87 6.41
C VAL A 253 25.01 6.42 6.11
N LEU A 254 24.55 6.14 4.89
CA LEU A 254 24.88 4.90 4.24
C LEU A 254 26.39 4.80 4.46
N PRO A 255 26.90 3.75 5.13
CA PRO A 255 28.31 3.48 4.98
C PRO A 255 28.44 3.17 3.50
N ILE A 256 28.75 4.20 2.70
CA ILE A 256 29.48 4.05 1.46
C ILE A 256 30.56 3.06 1.87
N GLU A 257 30.52 1.85 1.33
CA GLU A 257 31.61 0.91 1.48
C GLU A 257 32.81 1.59 0.81
N THR A 258 33.51 2.41 1.59
CA THR A 258 34.75 3.10 1.22
C THR A 258 35.93 2.15 1.33
N ASP A 259 35.69 0.93 1.83
CA ASP A 259 36.64 -0.16 1.83
C ASP A 259 36.85 -0.62 0.39
N SER A 260 37.99 -0.23 -0.16
CA SER A 260 38.44 -0.72 -1.46
C SER A 260 38.75 -2.23 -1.38
N LYS A 261 38.24 -2.98 -2.35
CA LYS A 261 38.39 -4.45 -2.44
C LYS A 261 38.89 -4.81 -3.84
N CYS A 262 39.71 -5.86 -3.93
CA CYS A 262 40.13 -6.38 -5.21
C CYS A 262 38.91 -6.93 -5.99
N PRO A 263 38.71 -6.56 -7.26
CA PRO A 263 37.55 -6.99 -8.04
C PRO A 263 37.48 -8.52 -8.21
N GLU A 264 38.63 -9.19 -8.32
CA GLU A 264 38.69 -10.66 -8.52
C GLU A 264 38.59 -11.50 -7.25
N CYS A 265 39.19 -11.06 -6.13
CA CYS A 265 39.31 -11.91 -4.94
C CYS A 265 38.73 -11.31 -3.66
N GLY A 266 38.21 -10.08 -3.70
CA GLY A 266 37.60 -9.40 -2.56
C GLY A 266 38.56 -9.00 -1.44
N ALA A 267 39.89 -9.20 -1.60
CA ALA A 267 40.88 -8.82 -0.60
C ALA A 267 40.91 -7.28 -0.42
N LYS A 268 41.04 -6.82 0.82
CA LYS A 268 41.13 -5.37 1.13
C LYS A 268 42.35 -4.76 0.44
N ALA A 269 42.14 -3.65 -0.26
CA ALA A 269 43.20 -2.85 -0.85
C ALA A 269 43.52 -1.64 0.02
N SER A 270 44.76 -1.17 -0.01
CA SER A 270 45.20 0.06 0.67
C SER A 270 44.92 1.29 -0.20
N LEU A 271 43.71 1.39 -0.74
CA LEU A 271 43.27 2.47 -1.61
C LEU A 271 42.16 3.26 -0.90
N HIS A 272 42.32 4.59 -0.85
CA HIS A 272 41.37 5.48 -0.17
C HIS A 272 40.93 6.58 -1.12
N ARG A 273 39.67 7.01 -0.98
CA ARG A 273 39.13 8.17 -1.69
C ARG A 273 39.24 9.40 -0.79
N LEU A 274 39.89 10.45 -1.28
CA LEU A 274 40.02 11.74 -0.60
C LEU A 274 38.72 12.56 -0.72
N ASP A 275 38.55 13.56 0.15
CA ASP A 275 37.35 14.44 0.18
C ASP A 275 37.08 15.17 -1.15
N ASN A 276 38.12 15.35 -1.97
CA ASN A 276 38.02 15.94 -3.31
C ASN A 276 37.65 14.93 -4.43
N GLY A 277 37.35 13.68 -4.07
CA GLY A 277 37.01 12.60 -4.99
C GLY A 277 38.20 11.90 -5.65
N SER A 278 39.45 12.34 -5.40
CA SER A 278 40.65 11.71 -5.95
C SER A 278 41.04 10.43 -5.18
N LEU A 279 41.68 9.49 -5.87
CA LEU A 279 42.10 8.21 -5.30
C LEU A 279 43.56 8.29 -4.84
N ALA A 280 43.83 7.89 -3.60
CA ALA A 280 45.16 7.87 -3.01
C ALA A 280 45.58 6.46 -2.61
N HIS A 281 46.82 6.10 -2.95
CA HIS A 281 47.43 4.82 -2.63
C HIS A 281 48.87 5.04 -2.14
N PRO A 282 49.42 4.18 -1.25
CA PRO A 282 50.84 4.17 -0.94
C PRO A 282 51.68 4.06 -2.22
N CYS A 283 52.75 4.84 -2.31
CA CYS A 283 53.63 4.78 -3.47
C CYS A 283 54.13 3.34 -3.72
N MET A 284 54.14 2.91 -4.99
CA MET A 284 54.63 1.56 -5.37
C MET A 284 56.15 1.48 -5.50
N SER A 285 56.85 2.60 -5.35
CA SER A 285 58.31 2.67 -5.43
C SER A 285 58.95 1.93 -4.25
N THR A 286 60.02 1.18 -4.51
CA THR A 286 60.72 0.42 -3.48
C THR A 286 61.25 1.34 -2.37
N GLY A 287 60.67 1.22 -1.17
CA GLY A 287 61.08 1.99 0.02
C GLY A 287 60.34 3.32 0.22
N CYS A 288 59.31 3.63 -0.57
CA CYS A 288 58.46 4.82 -0.38
C CYS A 288 57.07 4.41 0.13
N THR A 289 56.69 4.91 1.31
CA THR A 289 55.36 4.67 1.91
C THR A 289 54.46 5.90 1.90
N THR A 290 54.87 6.96 1.18
CA THR A 290 54.10 8.19 1.07
C THR A 290 52.80 7.92 0.30
N GLN A 291 51.68 8.46 0.79
CA GLN A 291 50.40 8.43 0.09
C GLN A 291 50.47 9.35 -1.13
N VAL A 292 50.13 8.82 -2.31
CA VAL A 292 50.18 9.55 -3.58
C VAL A 292 48.86 9.42 -4.32
N ILE A 293 48.42 10.51 -4.93
CA ILE A 293 47.24 10.51 -5.79
C ILE A 293 47.54 9.71 -7.07
N ILE A 294 46.63 8.82 -7.45
CA ILE A 294 46.74 8.02 -8.65
C ILE A 294 46.88 8.93 -9.88
N GLY A 295 47.94 8.70 -10.68
CA GLY A 295 48.26 9.49 -11.88
C GLY A 295 49.20 10.68 -11.65
N GLU A 296 49.47 11.07 -10.40
CA GLU A 296 50.41 12.14 -10.06
C GLU A 296 51.82 11.61 -9.73
N SER A 297 52.81 12.50 -9.72
CA SER A 297 54.17 12.16 -9.29
C SER A 297 54.28 12.20 -7.77
N CYS A 298 54.90 11.17 -7.20
CA CYS A 298 55.14 11.10 -5.75
C CYS A 298 55.98 12.30 -5.29
N PRO A 299 55.57 13.02 -4.23
CA PRO A 299 56.33 14.18 -3.73
C PRO A 299 57.69 13.77 -3.13
N THR A 300 57.86 12.51 -2.71
CA THR A 300 59.09 12.01 -2.07
C THR A 300 60.05 11.39 -3.07
N CYS A 301 59.61 10.42 -3.88
CA CYS A 301 60.49 9.70 -4.81
C CYS A 301 60.43 10.22 -6.26
N LYS A 302 59.54 11.18 -6.56
CA LYS A 302 59.32 11.75 -7.90
C LYS A 302 58.88 10.77 -8.99
N GLU A 303 58.67 9.50 -8.67
CA GLU A 303 58.12 8.51 -9.61
C GLU A 303 56.63 8.78 -9.84
N LYS A 304 56.20 8.59 -11.10
CA LYS A 304 54.81 8.76 -11.50
C LYS A 304 53.98 7.57 -11.02
N MET A 305 52.91 7.84 -10.28
CA MET A 305 52.00 6.81 -9.82
C MET A 305 51.22 6.20 -10.98
N SER A 306 51.22 4.87 -11.05
CA SER A 306 50.49 4.09 -12.04
C SER A 306 48.97 4.22 -11.83
N SER A 307 48.20 4.31 -12.92
CA SER A 307 46.73 4.27 -12.89
C SER A 307 46.15 2.87 -12.62
N ARG A 308 47.01 1.85 -12.64
CA ARG A 308 46.67 0.46 -12.35
C ARG A 308 47.39 -0.03 -11.10
N LEU A 309 46.71 -0.87 -10.33
CA LEU A 309 47.19 -1.44 -9.08
C LEU A 309 47.26 -2.95 -9.22
N GLN A 310 48.32 -3.54 -8.68
CA GLN A 310 48.45 -4.98 -8.58
C GLN A 310 48.00 -5.45 -7.20
N CYS A 311 47.05 -6.38 -7.15
CA CYS A 311 46.60 -6.97 -5.89
C CYS A 311 47.71 -7.85 -5.29
N SER A 312 48.04 -7.62 -4.01
CA SER A 312 49.02 -8.44 -3.27
C SER A 312 48.55 -9.87 -2.99
N SER A 313 47.24 -10.13 -3.04
CA SER A 313 46.65 -11.44 -2.70
C SER A 313 46.49 -12.36 -3.90
N CYS A 314 46.05 -11.85 -5.05
CA CYS A 314 45.81 -12.67 -6.26
C CYS A 314 46.67 -12.28 -7.47
N GLY A 315 47.47 -11.20 -7.37
CA GLY A 315 48.37 -10.76 -8.44
C GLY A 315 47.71 -10.08 -9.63
N VAL A 316 46.38 -9.91 -9.64
CA VAL A 316 45.66 -9.22 -10.72
C VAL A 316 46.09 -7.75 -10.80
N ASN A 317 46.25 -7.24 -12.02
CA ASN A 317 46.57 -5.85 -12.30
C ASN A 317 45.35 -5.15 -12.90
N ALA A 318 44.63 -4.38 -12.09
CA ALA A 318 43.38 -3.72 -12.47
C ALA A 318 43.49 -2.18 -12.32
N PRO A 319 42.72 -1.40 -13.10
CA PRO A 319 42.55 0.04 -12.87
C PRO A 319 42.16 0.35 -11.42
N ALA A 320 42.68 1.45 -10.87
CA ALA A 320 42.40 1.83 -9.47
C ALA A 320 40.91 2.11 -9.21
N MET A 321 40.12 2.48 -10.23
CA MET A 321 38.68 2.71 -10.06
C MET A 321 37.91 1.43 -9.77
N ASP A 322 38.30 0.31 -10.42
CA ASP A 322 37.64 -1.00 -10.31
C ASP A 322 37.79 -1.66 -8.93
N TYR A 323 38.57 -1.05 -8.03
CA TYR A 323 38.71 -1.45 -6.63
C TYR A 323 37.59 -0.90 -5.73
N PHE A 324 36.78 0.01 -6.24
CA PHE A 324 35.54 0.41 -5.60
C PHE A 324 34.39 -0.27 -6.34
N PRO A 325 33.35 -0.74 -5.63
CA PRO A 325 32.13 -1.16 -6.30
C PRO A 325 31.61 0.03 -7.11
N ASP A 326 31.15 -0.23 -8.35
CA ASP A 326 30.42 0.76 -9.14
C ASP A 326 29.22 1.20 -8.32
N GLN A 327 29.36 2.33 -7.64
CA GLN A 327 28.24 3.05 -7.10
C GLN A 327 27.62 3.72 -8.31
N GLU A 328 26.73 2.98 -8.99
CA GLU A 328 25.76 3.59 -9.88
C GLU A 328 25.16 4.76 -9.11
N ALA A 329 25.41 5.97 -9.61
CA ALA A 329 24.83 7.17 -9.08
C ALA A 329 23.32 7.11 -9.32
N TRP A 330 22.57 6.64 -8.32
CA TRP A 330 21.14 6.81 -8.20
C TRP A 330 20.80 7.43 -6.85
#